data_AF-A0A3N1Q375-F1
#
_entry.id   AF-A0A3N1Q375-F1
#
_cell.length_a   1.000
_cell.length_b   1.000
_cell.length_c   1.000
_cell.angle_alpha   90.00
_cell.angle_beta   90.00
_cell.angle_gamma   90.00
#
_symmetry.space_group_name_H-M   'P 1'
#
loop_
_entity.id
_entity.type
_entity.pdbx_description
1 polymer ?
#
loop_
_entity_poly.entity_id
_entity_poly.type
_entity_poly.pdbx_seq_one_letter_code
_entity_poly.pdbx_strand_id
1 'polypeptide(L)' 'MYEMHIAPDSSSGLLVWHVIAKQAGSSLCGQTVDRDADGMRTDRHCLPCMRSFQDLMAARADSPAEGRPDGLTA' A
#
# COMPACT_ATOMS: atom_id res chain seq x y z
N MET A 1 6.60 6.39 -1.45
CA MET A 1 6.39 6.36 0.02
C MET A 1 4.89 6.26 0.27
N TYR A 2 4.46 5.33 1.12
CA TYR A 2 3.05 5.04 1.38
C TYR A 2 2.66 5.58 2.76
N GLU A 3 1.44 6.09 2.88
CA GLU A 3 0.83 6.56 4.14
C GLU A 3 -0.34 5.67 4.52
N MET A 4 -0.70 5.66 5.79
CA MET A 4 -1.90 4.97 6.27
C MET A 4 -2.87 6.01 6.81
N HIS A 5 -4.09 6.00 6.30
CA HIS A 5 -5.17 6.88 6.75
C HIS A 5 -6.43 6.06 6.99
N ILE A 6 -7.21 6.47 7.98
CA ILE A 6 -8.52 5.86 8.25
C ILE A 6 -9.55 6.53 7.35
N ALA A 7 -10.32 5.72 6.64
CA ALA A 7 -11.48 6.17 5.86
C ALA A 7 -12.59 5.12 5.91
N PRO A 8 -13.84 5.53 5.65
CA PRO A 8 -14.92 4.58 5.44
C PRO A 8 -14.72 3.81 4.12
N ASP A 9 -14.77 2.49 4.22
CA ASP A 9 -14.83 1.59 3.07
C ASP A 9 -16.11 1.87 2.27
N SER A 10 -15.99 2.11 0.96
CA SER A 10 -17.15 2.45 0.13
C SER A 10 -18.18 1.32 -0.01
N SER A 11 -17.77 0.07 0.23
CA SER A 11 -18.65 -1.09 0.11
C SER A 11 -19.41 -1.38 1.42
N SER A 12 -18.80 -1.09 2.56
CA SER A 12 -19.29 -1.49 3.88
C SER A 12 -19.70 -0.30 4.77
N GLY A 13 -19.25 0.91 4.44
CA GLY A 13 -19.40 2.10 5.30
C GLY A 13 -18.59 2.02 6.60
N LEU A 14 -17.74 1.01 6.76
CA LEU A 14 -16.96 0.77 7.97
C LEU A 14 -15.63 1.50 7.90
N LEU A 15 -15.21 2.09 9.02
CA LEU A 15 -13.91 2.73 9.15
C LEU A 15 -12.80 1.69 9.12
N VAL A 16 -11.92 1.81 8.15
CA VAL A 16 -10.76 0.92 7.98
C VAL A 16 -9.52 1.73 7.61
N TRP A 17 -8.35 1.16 7.89
CA TRP A 17 -7.07 1.69 7.46
C TRP A 17 -6.85 1.41 5.98
N HIS A 18 -6.77 2.47 5.19
CA HIS A 18 -6.37 2.45 3.80
C HIS A 18 -4.90 2.83 3.67
N VAL A 19 -4.20 2.13 2.79
CA VAL A 19 -2.83 2.49 2.40
C VAL A 19 -2.91 3.44 1.21
N ILE A 20 -2.36 4.63 1.34
CA ILE A 20 -2.36 5.70 0.34
C ILE A 20 -0.97 5.83 -0.26
N ALA A 21 -0.90 5.86 -1.59
CA ALA A 21 0.34 6.23 -2.26
C ALA A 21 0.49 7.75 -2.23
N LYS A 22 1.51 8.29 -1.54
CA LYS A 22 1.76 9.75 -1.46
C LYS A 22 1.74 10.44 -2.82
N GLN A 23 2.23 9.75 -3.85
CA GLN A 23 2.34 10.29 -5.20
C GLN A 23 1.02 10.31 -5.98
N ALA A 24 0.11 9.36 -5.70
CA ALA A 24 -1.15 9.27 -6.40
C ALA A 24 -2.28 10.05 -5.72
N GLY A 25 -2.15 10.34 -4.41
CA GLY A 25 -3.22 10.93 -3.61
C GLY A 25 -4.42 10.00 -3.41
N SER A 26 -4.34 8.77 -3.92
CA SER A 26 -5.38 7.75 -3.87
C SER A 26 -4.92 6.53 -3.08
N SER A 27 -5.87 5.82 -2.48
CA SER A 27 -5.59 4.54 -1.84
C SER A 27 -5.20 3.47 -2.86
N LEU A 28 -4.50 2.43 -2.39
CA LEU A 28 -4.13 1.28 -3.21
C LEU A 28 -5.32 0.46 -3.71
N CYS A 29 -6.49 0.58 -3.06
CA CYS A 29 -7.73 -0.01 -3.56
C CYS A 29 -8.47 0.88 -4.57
N GLY A 30 -7.93 2.06 -4.89
CA GLY A 30 -8.51 3.01 -5.85
C GLY A 30 -9.54 3.97 -5.26
N GLN A 31 -9.85 3.90 -3.97
CA GLN A 31 -10.70 4.90 -3.31
C GLN A 31 -9.94 6.20 -3.03
N THR A 32 -10.63 7.32 -3.21
CA THR A 32 -10.23 8.61 -2.66
C THR A 32 -10.47 8.58 -1.16
N VAL A 33 -9.41 8.82 -0.38
CA VAL A 33 -9.47 8.87 1.08
C VAL A 33 -9.39 10.32 1.48
N ASP A 34 -10.40 10.79 2.18
CA ASP A 34 -10.40 12.12 2.75
C ASP A 34 -9.44 12.16 3.96
N ARG A 35 -8.47 13.08 3.92
CA ARG A 35 -7.41 13.16 4.93
C ARG A 35 -7.87 13.87 6.22
N ASP A 36 -9.07 14.42 6.25
CA ASP A 36 -9.62 15.16 7.40
C ASP A 36 -10.27 14.23 8.44
N ALA A 37 -10.26 12.91 8.23
CA ALA A 37 -10.71 11.91 9.21
C ALA A 37 -9.73 11.70 10.38
N ASP A 38 -8.99 12.75 10.77
CA ASP A 38 -8.05 12.76 11.89
C ASP A 38 -8.82 12.73 13.22
N GLY A 39 -8.85 11.57 13.87
CA GLY A 39 -9.53 11.37 15.16
C GLY A 39 -10.32 10.06 15.29
N MET A 40 -10.54 9.33 14.18
CA MET A 40 -11.15 8.00 14.25
C MET A 40 -10.15 6.94 14.67
N ARG A 41 -10.60 5.95 15.44
CA ARG A 41 -9.78 4.83 15.92
C ARG A 41 -10.43 3.53 15.48
N THR A 42 -9.73 2.78 14.64
CA THR A 42 -10.14 1.45 14.16
C THR A 42 -8.91 0.55 14.11
N ASP A 43 -9.07 -0.74 14.36
CA ASP A 43 -8.04 -1.77 14.15
C ASP A 43 -8.20 -2.48 12.79
N ARG A 44 -9.29 -2.18 12.06
CA ARG A 44 -9.61 -2.84 10.81
C ARG A 44 -8.79 -2.26 9.68
N HIS A 45 -8.23 -3.15 8.85
CA HIS A 45 -7.44 -2.77 7.68
C HIS A 45 -8.18 -3.15 6.40
N CYS A 46 -8.06 -2.30 5.38
CA CYS A 46 -8.57 -2.60 4.06
C CYS A 46 -7.73 -3.74 3.45
N LEU A 47 -8.33 -4.94 3.35
CA LEU A 47 -7.68 -6.13 2.79
C LEU A 47 -7.09 -5.91 1.38
N PRO A 48 -7.78 -5.27 0.42
CA PRO A 48 -7.18 -5.02 -0.89
C PRO A 48 -5.98 -4.06 -0.81
N CYS A 49 -6.03 -3.02 0.04
CA CYS A 49 -4.86 -2.16 0.26
C CYS A 49 -3.67 -2.93 0.81
N MET A 50 -3.89 -3.78 1.81
CA MET A 50 -2.84 -4.63 2.40
C MET A 50 -2.27 -5.60 1.39
N ARG A 51 -3.09 -6.20 0.53
CA ARG A 51 -2.64 -7.13 -0.52
C ARG A 51 -1.78 -6.41 -1.57
N SER A 52 -2.23 -5.28 -2.09
CA SER A 52 -1.45 -4.48 -3.04
C SER A 52 -0.15 -3.96 -2.43
N PHE A 53 -0.18 -3.57 -1.16
CA PHE A 53 1.03 -3.17 -0.45
C PHE A 53 2.02 -4.33 -0.35
N GLN A 54 1.58 -5.52 0.04
CA GLN A 54 2.43 -6.72 0.09
C GLN A 54 3.03 -7.06 -1.28
N ASP A 55 2.25 -6.97 -2.36
CA ASP A 55 2.72 -7.19 -3.73
C ASP A 55 3.81 -6.18 -4.12
N LEU A 56 3.59 -4.89 -3.86
CA LEU A 56 4.60 -3.85 -4.05
C LEU A 56 5.85 -4.07 -3.19
N MET A 57 5.68 -4.63 -1.99
CA MET A 57 6.78 -4.98 -1.09
C MET A 57 7.58 -6.18 -1.61
N ALA A 58 6.91 -7.16 -2.19
CA ALA A 58 7.52 -8.33 -2.83
C ALA A 58 8.23 -7.93 -4.13
N ALA A 59 7.60 -7.14 -4.99
CA ALA A 59 8.18 -6.70 -6.27
C ALA A 59 9.51 -5.93 -6.09
N ARG A 60 9.63 -5.11 -5.04
CA ARG A 60 10.89 -4.42 -4.74
C ARG A 60 11.93 -5.28 -4.02
N ALA A 61 11.52 -6.38 -3.39
CA ALA A 61 12.43 -7.36 -2.80
C ALA A 61 12.94 -8.36 -3.84
N ASP A 62 12.10 -8.66 -4.84
CA ASP A 62 12.41 -9.47 -6.01
C ASP A 62 13.18 -8.70 -7.07
N SER A 63 13.14 -7.35 -7.05
CA SER A 63 14.01 -6.51 -7.86
C SER A 63 15.45 -6.95 -7.62
N PRO A 64 16.06 -7.70 -8.54
CA PRO A 64 17.46 -8.03 -8.39
C PRO A 64 18.17 -6.69 -8.57
N ALA A 65 19.15 -6.42 -7.71
CA ALA A 65 20.23 -5.59 -8.17
C ALA A 65 20.76 -6.25 -9.46
N GLU A 66 20.31 -5.78 -10.63
CA GLU A 66 20.95 -6.07 -11.91
C GLU A 66 22.38 -5.54 -11.78
N GLY A 67 23.29 -6.47 -11.44
CA GLY A 67 24.63 -6.09 -11.04
C GLY A 67 25.47 -7.26 -10.55
N ARG A 68 25.52 -8.37 -11.30
CA ARG A 68 26.81 -9.09 -11.54
C ARG A 68 26.72 -10.12 -12.68
N PRO A 69 27.19 -9.81 -13.89
CA PRO A 69 27.76 -10.83 -14.75
C PRO A 69 29.21 -11.03 -14.33
N ASP A 70 29.50 -11.98 -13.45
CA ASP A 70 30.84 -12.54 -13.38
C ASP A 70 30.79 -14.00 -12.93
N GLY A 71 31.06 -14.88 -13.88
CA GLY A 71 31.04 -16.33 -13.73
C GLY A 71 31.93 -16.96 -14.78
N LEU A 72 33.18 -16.47 -14.87
CA LEU A 72 34.30 -17.14 -15.51
C LEU A 72 34.59 -18.48 -14.80
N THR A 73 34.53 -19.60 -15.54
CA THR A 73 35.33 -20.81 -15.30
C THR A 73 35.44 -21.55 -16.64
N ALA A 74 36.55 -21.33 -17.35
CA ALA A 74 37.73 -22.19 -17.45
C ALA A 74 37.62 -23.18 -18.63
#